data_AF-R7JI15-F1
#
_entry.id   AF-R7JI15-F1
#
_cell.length_a   1.000
_cell.length_b   1.000
_cell.length_c   1.000
_cell.angle_alpha   90.00
_cell.angle_beta   90.00
_cell.angle_gamma   90.00
#
_symmetry.space_group_name_H-M   'P 1'
#
loop_
_entity.id
_entity.type
_entity.pdbx_description
1 polymer ?
#
loop_
_entity_poly.entity_id
_entity_poly.type
_entity_poly.pdbx_seq_one_letter_code
_entity_poly.pdbx_strand_id
1 'polypeptide(L)'
;MKKDKYYTIAENMYVEKFITVAEIARRIGVHERTIKRWKKDGDWSGKRKEFIEHFSLSKEDTFMQAKYMLQSFNVDLQNNHNIEPSRIYKFTNLLESVVRKEKEPMNIESFIRTIEKRTNIDKDIIDKIVDNLTDSD
;
A
#
# COMPACT_ATOMS: atom_id res chain seq x y z
N MET A 1 29.75 -15.37 14.21
CA MET A 1 29.70 -16.82 13.88
C MET A 1 28.32 -17.48 13.76
N LYS A 2 27.21 -17.00 14.37
CA LYS A 2 25.83 -17.41 13.94
C LYS A 2 25.13 -16.36 13.07
N LYS A 3 25.40 -15.08 13.29
CA LYS A 3 24.84 -13.97 12.49
C LYS A 3 25.24 -14.11 11.02
N ASP A 4 26.54 -14.27 10.76
CA ASP A 4 27.10 -14.30 9.40
C ASP A 4 26.53 -15.43 8.51
N LYS A 5 26.09 -16.53 9.13
CA LYS A 5 25.52 -17.68 8.43
C LYS A 5 24.01 -17.54 8.12
N TYR A 6 23.25 -16.94 9.05
CA TYR A 6 21.78 -16.98 8.99
C TYR A 6 21.12 -15.62 8.76
N TYR A 7 21.86 -14.53 8.85
CA TYR A 7 21.32 -13.19 8.77
C TYR A 7 20.62 -12.94 7.43
N THR A 8 21.30 -13.18 6.30
CA THR A 8 20.72 -12.99 4.95
C THR A 8 19.53 -13.91 4.69
N ILE A 9 19.59 -15.16 5.18
CA ILE A 9 18.48 -16.12 5.06
C ILE A 9 17.26 -15.62 5.85
N ALA A 10 17.47 -15.15 7.08
CA ALA A 10 16.42 -14.60 7.92
C ALA A 10 15.84 -13.29 7.35
N GLU A 11 16.69 -12.45 6.76
CA GLU A 11 16.29 -11.23 6.07
C GLU A 11 15.37 -11.56 4.89
N ASN A 12 15.77 -12.45 3.98
CA ASN A 12 14.94 -12.89 2.85
C ASN A 12 13.61 -13.50 3.32
N MET A 13 13.63 -14.33 4.36
CA MET A 13 12.41 -14.89 4.96
C MET A 13 11.45 -13.81 5.46
N TYR A 14 11.98 -12.74 6.03
CA TYR A 14 11.18 -11.62 6.50
C TYR A 14 10.74 -10.72 5.33
N VAL A 15 11.67 -10.18 4.55
CA VAL A 15 11.45 -9.14 3.55
C VAL A 15 10.58 -9.65 2.40
N GLU A 16 10.92 -10.79 1.82
CA GLU A 16 10.32 -11.25 0.57
C GLU A 16 9.27 -12.36 0.77
N LYS A 17 9.47 -13.22 1.77
CA LYS A 17 8.58 -14.37 2.05
C LYS A 17 7.53 -14.09 3.12
N PHE A 18 7.53 -12.87 3.69
CA PHE A 18 6.58 -12.39 4.68
C PHE A 18 6.43 -13.27 5.93
N ILE A 19 7.45 -14.04 6.29
CA ILE A 19 7.43 -14.92 7.46
C ILE A 19 7.56 -14.07 8.74
N THR A 20 6.87 -14.48 9.81
CA THR A 20 6.92 -13.79 11.11
C THR A 20 8.25 -14.01 11.81
N VAL A 21 8.65 -13.07 12.68
CA VAL A 21 9.88 -13.14 13.48
C VAL A 21 9.94 -14.42 14.33
N ALA A 22 8.81 -14.80 14.95
CA ALA A 22 8.71 -16.01 15.76
C ALA A 22 8.93 -17.28 14.93
N GLU A 23 8.34 -17.35 13.73
CA GLU A 23 8.49 -18.50 12.85
C GLU A 23 9.90 -18.58 12.25
N ILE A 24 10.52 -17.45 11.91
CA ILE A 24 11.94 -17.39 11.49
C ILE A 24 12.85 -17.90 12.60
N ALA A 25 12.63 -17.47 13.85
CA ALA A 25 13.41 -17.89 15.00
C ALA A 25 13.35 -19.41 15.21
N ARG A 26 12.13 -19.98 15.10
CA ARG A 26 11.89 -21.42 15.17
C ARG A 26 12.61 -22.20 14.06
N ARG A 27 12.53 -21.74 12.81
CA ARG A 27 13.15 -22.40 11.65
C ARG A 27 14.68 -22.38 11.69
N ILE A 28 15.26 -21.28 12.17
CA ILE A 28 16.72 -21.08 12.20
C ILE A 28 17.36 -21.62 13.49
N GLY A 29 16.54 -21.93 14.51
CA GLY A 29 17.03 -22.44 15.79
C GLY A 29 17.73 -21.37 16.63
N VAL A 30 17.16 -20.17 16.67
CA VAL A 30 17.65 -19.04 17.48
C VAL A 30 16.52 -18.42 18.29
N HIS A 31 16.86 -17.63 19.30
CA HIS A 31 15.84 -16.95 20.10
C HIS A 31 15.20 -15.80 19.32
N GLU A 32 13.90 -15.54 19.53
CA GLU A 32 13.17 -14.47 18.82
C GLU A 32 13.82 -13.08 19.02
N ARG A 33 14.34 -12.82 20.22
CA ARG A 33 15.11 -11.60 20.54
C ARG A 33 16.30 -11.38 19.59
N THR A 34 16.95 -12.45 19.13
CA THR A 34 18.04 -12.38 18.16
C THR A 34 17.54 -11.90 16.80
N ILE A 35 16.42 -12.45 16.31
CA ILE A 35 15.81 -12.01 15.04
C ILE A 35 15.30 -10.57 15.15
N LYS A 36 14.67 -10.17 16.26
CA LYS A 36 14.24 -8.78 16.50
C LYS A 36 15.42 -7.80 16.44
N ARG A 37 16.57 -8.18 17.02
CA ARG A 37 17.79 -7.38 16.94
C ARG A 37 18.32 -7.27 15.51
N TRP A 38 18.43 -8.38 14.78
CA TRP A 38 18.88 -8.35 13.38
C TRP A 38 17.96 -7.53 12.47
N LYS A 39 16.65 -7.69 12.66
CA LYS A 39 15.62 -6.90 11.98
C LYS A 39 15.80 -5.40 12.19
N LYS A 40 16.13 -4.98 13.43
CA LYS A 40 16.41 -3.58 13.77
C LYS A 40 17.74 -3.11 13.19
N ASP A 41 18.81 -3.89 13.36
CA ASP A 41 20.16 -3.56 12.89
C ASP A 41 20.20 -3.39 11.35
N GLY A 42 19.37 -4.15 10.62
CA GLY A 42 19.35 -4.17 9.15
C GLY A 42 18.22 -3.43 8.47
N ASP A 43 17.38 -2.73 9.24
CA ASP A 43 16.12 -2.13 8.78
C ASP A 43 15.29 -3.03 7.84
N TRP A 44 15.02 -4.26 8.27
CA TRP A 44 14.24 -5.18 7.42
C TRP A 44 12.79 -4.72 7.24
N SER A 45 12.27 -3.88 8.14
CA SER A 45 10.96 -3.25 7.95
C SER A 45 10.97 -2.32 6.75
N GLY A 46 11.98 -1.43 6.65
CA GLY A 46 12.17 -0.55 5.49
C GLY A 46 12.33 -1.34 4.20
N LYS A 47 13.24 -2.33 4.19
CA LYS A 47 13.43 -3.23 3.03
C LYS A 47 12.17 -3.97 2.60
N ARG A 48 11.36 -4.45 3.57
CA ARG A 48 10.07 -5.08 3.26
C ARG A 48 9.10 -4.08 2.64
N LYS A 49 9.07 -2.85 3.14
CA LYS A 49 8.22 -1.78 2.58
C LYS A 49 8.65 -1.47 1.15
N GLU A 50 9.94 -1.27 0.90
CA GLU A 50 10.50 -1.05 -0.44
C GLU A 50 10.21 -2.23 -1.37
N PHE A 51 10.37 -3.47 -0.89
CA PHE A 51 10.03 -4.67 -1.65
C PHE A 51 8.55 -4.70 -2.01
N ILE A 52 7.66 -4.40 -1.06
CA ILE A 52 6.22 -4.28 -1.32
C ILE A 52 5.95 -3.15 -2.32
N GLU A 53 6.61 -2.01 -2.22
CA GLU A 53 6.40 -0.89 -3.15
C GLU A 53 6.88 -1.23 -4.56
N HIS A 54 8.04 -1.88 -4.71
CA HIS A 54 8.56 -2.32 -6.00
C HIS A 54 7.80 -3.50 -6.63
N PHE A 55 7.26 -4.41 -5.82
CA PHE A 55 6.48 -5.57 -6.30
C PHE A 55 4.97 -5.38 -6.14
N SER A 56 4.51 -4.24 -5.64
CA SER A 56 3.11 -3.85 -5.70
C SER A 56 2.75 -3.63 -7.17
N LEU A 57 1.66 -4.25 -7.62
CA LEU A 57 1.13 -4.01 -8.96
C LEU A 57 0.98 -2.49 -9.11
N SER A 58 1.68 -1.91 -10.08
CA SER A 58 1.49 -0.50 -10.38
C SER A 58 0.03 -0.25 -10.77
N LYS A 59 -0.42 1.01 -10.74
CA LYS A 59 -1.75 1.34 -11.29
C LYS A 59 -1.87 0.91 -12.75
N GLU A 60 -0.77 0.95 -13.50
CA GLU A 60 -0.69 0.47 -14.88
C GLU A 60 -0.87 -1.04 -14.96
N ASP A 61 -0.17 -1.83 -14.12
CA ASP A 61 -0.32 -3.28 -14.09
C ASP A 61 -1.73 -3.71 -13.65
N THR A 62 -2.29 -2.98 -12.68
CA THR A 62 -3.65 -3.18 -12.19
C THR A 62 -4.68 -2.84 -13.26
N PHE A 63 -4.46 -1.76 -14.02
CA PHE A 63 -5.28 -1.37 -15.16
C PHE A 63 -5.22 -2.40 -16.28
N MET A 64 -4.01 -2.88 -16.63
CA MET A 64 -3.82 -3.93 -17.61
C MET A 64 -4.51 -5.23 -17.20
N GLN A 65 -4.43 -5.60 -15.92
CA GLN A 65 -5.14 -6.76 -15.38
C GLN A 65 -6.68 -6.60 -15.48
N ALA A 66 -7.22 -5.42 -15.15
CA ALA A 66 -8.64 -5.14 -15.31
C ALA A 66 -9.08 -5.23 -16.79
N LYS A 67 -8.26 -4.72 -17.72
CA LYS A 67 -8.50 -4.79 -19.16
C LYS A 67 -8.55 -6.25 -19.66
N TYR A 68 -7.62 -7.10 -19.23
CA TYR A 68 -7.64 -8.53 -19.57
C TYR A 68 -8.87 -9.24 -19.00
N MET A 69 -9.30 -8.90 -17.78
CA MET A 69 -10.53 -9.45 -17.20
C MET A 69 -11.76 -9.06 -18.03
N LEU A 70 -11.86 -7.81 -18.47
CA LEU A 70 -12.97 -7.36 -19.34
C LEU A 70 -12.98 -8.11 -20.68
N GLN A 71 -11.81 -8.33 -21.29
CA GLN A 71 -11.71 -9.13 -22.51
C GLN A 71 -12.19 -10.57 -22.28
N SER A 72 -11.81 -11.18 -21.14
CA SER A 72 -12.29 -12.53 -20.81
C SER A 72 -13.80 -12.59 -20.61
N PHE A 73 -14.41 -11.55 -20.02
CA PHE A 73 -15.86 -11.43 -19.88
C PHE A 73 -16.55 -11.34 -21.23
N ASN A 74 -16.01 -10.56 -22.17
CA ASN A 74 -16.55 -10.48 -23.52
C ASN A 74 -16.54 -11.85 -24.21
N VAL A 75 -15.47 -12.63 -24.03
CA VAL A 75 -15.40 -14.01 -24.57
C VAL A 75 -16.44 -14.91 -23.92
N ASP A 76 -16.61 -14.86 -22.61
CA ASP A 76 -17.64 -15.65 -21.92
C ASP A 76 -19.04 -15.31 -22.45
N LEU A 77 -19.36 -14.03 -22.54
CA LEU A 77 -20.65 -13.55 -23.05
C LEU A 77 -20.88 -13.93 -24.51
N GLN A 78 -19.85 -13.84 -25.37
CA GLN A 78 -19.92 -14.29 -26.76
C GLN A 78 -20.21 -15.78 -26.89
N ASN A 79 -19.76 -16.57 -25.93
CA ASN A 79 -20.03 -18.01 -25.86
C ASN A 79 -21.31 -18.35 -25.09
N ASN A 80 -22.18 -17.37 -24.79
CA ASN A 80 -23.38 -17.52 -23.96
C ASN A 80 -23.10 -18.09 -22.55
N HIS A 81 -21.87 -17.91 -22.03
CA HIS A 81 -21.52 -18.25 -20.66
C HIS A 81 -21.80 -17.07 -19.74
N ASN A 82 -22.36 -17.38 -18.56
CA ASN A 82 -22.47 -16.40 -17.49
C ASN A 82 -21.09 -16.11 -16.92
N ILE A 83 -20.86 -14.86 -16.54
CA ILE A 83 -19.64 -14.47 -15.83
C ILE A 83 -19.80 -14.83 -14.36
N GLU A 84 -18.86 -15.59 -13.82
CA GLU A 84 -18.84 -15.96 -12.40
C GLU A 84 -18.85 -14.71 -11.49
N PRO A 85 -19.76 -14.61 -10.51
CA PRO A 85 -19.87 -13.45 -9.61
C PRO A 85 -18.57 -13.09 -8.89
N SER A 86 -17.75 -14.09 -8.55
CA SER A 86 -16.43 -13.88 -7.92
C SER A 86 -15.46 -13.11 -8.82
N ARG A 87 -15.53 -13.33 -10.14
CA ARG A 87 -14.72 -12.60 -11.13
C ARG A 87 -15.20 -11.17 -11.28
N ILE A 88 -16.51 -10.94 -11.26
CA ILE A 88 -17.11 -9.59 -11.25
C ILE A 88 -16.64 -8.83 -10.02
N TYR A 89 -16.72 -9.43 -8.83
CA TYR A 89 -16.28 -8.79 -7.58
C TYR A 89 -14.78 -8.46 -7.58
N LYS A 90 -13.94 -9.37 -8.07
CA LYS A 90 -12.50 -9.11 -8.22
C LYS A 90 -12.23 -7.98 -9.20
N PHE A 91 -12.96 -7.93 -10.32
CA PHE A 91 -12.87 -6.86 -11.31
C PHE A 91 -13.26 -5.49 -10.74
N THR A 92 -14.37 -5.41 -9.98
CA THR A 92 -14.81 -4.15 -9.35
C THR A 92 -13.79 -3.63 -8.34
N ASN A 93 -13.16 -4.50 -7.56
CA ASN A 93 -12.13 -4.10 -6.60
C ASN A 93 -10.85 -3.59 -7.29
N LEU A 94 -10.43 -4.25 -8.38
CA LEU A 94 -9.30 -3.80 -9.18
C LEU A 94 -9.58 -2.43 -9.81
N LEU A 95 -10.76 -2.24 -10.40
CA LEU A 95 -11.16 -0.93 -10.92
C LEU A 95 -11.20 0.14 -9.84
N GLU A 96 -11.72 -0.15 -8.65
CA GLU A 96 -11.73 0.82 -7.56
C GLU A 96 -10.31 1.26 -7.17
N SER A 97 -9.34 0.34 -7.18
CA SER A 97 -7.94 0.66 -6.87
C SER A 97 -7.22 1.49 -7.95
N VAL A 98 -7.66 1.41 -9.22
CA VAL A 98 -7.13 2.22 -10.33
C VAL A 98 -7.81 3.58 -10.41
N VAL A 99 -9.13 3.63 -10.18
CA VAL A 99 -9.96 4.84 -10.32
C VAL A 99 -9.91 5.72 -9.06
N ARG A 100 -9.69 5.15 -7.87
CA ARG A 100 -9.39 5.96 -6.69
C ARG A 100 -8.11 6.73 -6.98
N LYS A 101 -8.24 8.05 -7.12
CA LYS A 101 -7.13 8.97 -6.95
C LYS A 101 -6.42 8.55 -5.66
N GLU A 102 -5.09 8.46 -5.69
CA GLU A 102 -4.34 8.52 -4.43
C GLU A 102 -4.95 9.69 -3.65
N LYS A 103 -5.30 9.48 -2.38
CA LYS A 103 -5.63 10.62 -1.54
C LYS A 103 -4.35 11.43 -1.51
N GLU A 104 -4.24 12.42 -2.40
CA GLU A 104 -3.27 13.51 -2.29
C GLU A 104 -3.25 13.86 -0.81
N PRO A 105 -2.07 13.84 -0.15
CA PRO A 105 -2.01 14.27 1.24
C PRO A 105 -2.72 15.61 1.29
N MET A 106 -3.78 15.67 2.10
CA MET A 106 -4.66 16.83 2.09
C MET A 106 -3.83 18.03 2.50
N ASN A 107 -3.43 18.85 1.52
CA ASN A 107 -2.67 20.05 1.80
C ASN A 107 -3.59 21.03 2.54
N ILE A 108 -2.97 21.91 3.32
CA ILE A 108 -3.69 22.84 4.20
C ILE A 108 -4.74 23.63 3.41
N GLU A 109 -4.42 24.01 2.17
CA GLU A 109 -5.33 24.72 1.28
C GLU A 109 -6.57 23.90 0.88
N SER A 110 -6.41 22.61 0.58
CA SER A 110 -7.51 21.70 0.25
C SER A 110 -8.38 21.35 1.46
N PHE A 111 -7.78 21.24 2.65
CA PHE A 111 -8.51 21.06 3.91
C PHE A 111 -9.38 22.29 4.20
N ILE A 112 -8.81 23.48 4.06
CA ILE A 112 -9.50 24.75 4.32
C ILE A 112 -10.67 24.95 3.37
N ARG A 113 -10.48 24.74 2.06
CA ARG A 113 -11.58 24.78 1.07
C ARG A 113 -12.68 23.75 1.33
N THR A 114 -12.35 22.65 1.99
CA THR A 114 -13.33 21.64 2.39
C THR A 114 -14.12 22.08 3.62
N ILE A 115 -13.48 22.78 4.57
CA ILE A 115 -14.15 23.42 5.71
C ILE A 115 -15.08 24.53 5.21
N GLU A 116 -14.61 25.45 4.36
CA GLU A 116 -15.40 26.54 3.74
C GLU A 116 -16.77 26.05 3.23
N LYS A 117 -16.76 24.98 2.44
CA LYS A 117 -17.97 24.40 1.83
C LYS A 117 -18.93 23.77 2.82
N ARG A 118 -18.47 23.39 4.01
CA ARG A 118 -19.25 22.62 4.99
C ARG A 118 -19.76 23.46 6.15
N THR A 119 -19.06 24.53 6.51
CA THR A 119 -19.34 25.28 7.74
C THR A 119 -19.84 26.70 7.50
N ASN A 120 -19.89 27.18 6.25
CA ASN A 120 -20.32 28.54 5.89
C ASN A 120 -19.60 29.63 6.73
N ILE A 121 -18.33 29.37 7.05
CA ILE A 121 -17.47 30.28 7.82
C ILE A 121 -17.02 31.41 6.91
N ASP A 122 -16.97 32.62 7.48
CA ASP A 122 -16.57 33.83 6.77
C ASP A 122 -15.11 33.75 6.28
N LYS A 123 -14.91 34.16 5.04
CA LYS A 123 -13.64 34.04 4.31
C LYS A 123 -12.51 34.80 5.01
N ASP A 124 -12.81 35.92 5.65
CA ASP A 124 -11.84 36.76 6.38
C ASP A 124 -11.23 36.05 7.61
N ILE A 125 -11.94 35.10 8.22
CA ILE A 125 -11.42 34.31 9.34
C ILE A 125 -10.43 33.27 8.84
N ILE A 126 -10.69 32.74 7.65
CA ILE A 126 -9.91 31.69 7.02
C ILE A 126 -8.59 32.22 6.49
N ASP A 127 -8.61 33.36 5.82
CA ASP A 127 -7.39 34.00 5.30
C ASP A 127 -6.40 34.30 6.45
N LYS A 128 -6.91 34.76 7.60
CA LYS A 128 -6.07 34.94 8.82
C LYS A 128 -5.48 33.65 9.37
N ILE A 129 -6.19 32.52 9.26
CA ILE A 129 -5.67 31.22 9.71
C ILE A 129 -4.59 30.74 8.75
N VAL A 130 -4.76 30.94 7.45
CA VAL A 130 -3.76 30.59 6.42
C VAL A 130 -2.47 31.39 6.62
N ASP A 131 -2.57 32.72 6.75
CA ASP A 131 -1.41 33.60 6.89
C ASP A 131 -0.55 33.22 8.11
N ASN A 132 -1.18 32.94 9.26
CA ASN A 132 -0.48 32.52 10.47
C ASN A 132 0.20 31.13 10.35
N LEU A 133 -0.26 30.27 9.44
CA LEU A 133 0.31 28.95 9.21
C LEU A 133 1.42 28.95 8.16
N THR A 134 1.47 29.97 7.30
CA THR A 134 2.52 30.13 6.27
C THR A 134 3.66 31.05 6.68
N ASP A 135 3.46 31.92 7.69
CA ASP A 135 4.49 32.83 8.22
C ASP A 135 5.44 32.19 9.26
N SER A 136 5.35 30.88 9.46
CA SER A 136 6.28 30.11 10.31
C SER A 136 7.37 29.45 9.46
N ASP A 137 8.22 30.26 8.84
CA ASP A 137 9.56 29.86 8.36
C ASP A 137 10.60 30.04 9.48
#